data_AF-A0A9N8PU77-F1
#
_entry.id   AF-A0A9N8PU77-F1
#
_cell.length_a   1.000
_cell.length_b   1.000
_cell.length_c   1.000
_cell.angle_alpha   90.00
_cell.angle_beta   90.00
_cell.angle_gamma   90.00
#
_symmetry.space_group_name_H-M   'P 1'
#
loop_
_entity.id
_entity.type
_entity.pdbx_description
1 polymer ?
#
loop_
_entity_poly.entity_id
_entity_poly.type
_entity_poly.pdbx_seq_one_letter_code
_entity_poly.pdbx_strand_id
1 'polypeptide(L)'
;MKAVTRIFPAVLILAGFFLTKTYLHRLPIPKAFHGSSFKSLVDAGDDASTEAPTDINEAVELAPTSATNVGRFQATPTAQDRASAIEAPTSSSISPDQIVVMGRINSDDTSWVEKLPKSVFSGDSDCVPIADTNHRWRNAVYSVDNDTWPLHTSNKGREANVYLTYLVENYQELPSTIAFVHPHEDGYPRAWHTDADHYSNIKSLSTLRTEFVQSNGYANLRCIAIPGCPDEIQPFREEPDEGD
;
A
#
# COMPACT_ATOMS: atom_id res chain seq x y z
N MET A 1 -14.23 -50.83 42.15
CA MET A 1 -12.91 -50.43 41.61
C MET A 1 -13.01 -49.90 40.16
N LYS A 2 -13.84 -48.87 39.88
CA LYS A 2 -13.92 -48.21 38.56
C LYS A 2 -13.93 -46.67 38.62
N ALA A 3 -14.08 -46.08 39.81
CA ALA A 3 -14.10 -44.63 40.00
C ALA A 3 -12.68 -44.03 40.08
N VAL A 4 -11.71 -44.75 40.64
CA VAL A 4 -10.33 -44.28 40.81
C VAL A 4 -9.63 -44.06 39.46
N THR A 5 -9.99 -44.82 38.43
CA THR A 5 -9.37 -44.78 37.10
C THR A 5 -9.79 -43.57 36.24
N ARG A 6 -10.85 -42.83 36.61
CA ARG A 6 -11.32 -41.64 35.88
C ARG A 6 -10.94 -40.31 36.54
N ILE A 7 -10.57 -40.33 37.82
CA ILE A 7 -10.17 -39.12 38.55
C ILE A 7 -8.73 -38.73 38.18
N PHE A 8 -7.86 -39.71 37.97
CA PHE A 8 -6.45 -39.49 37.63
C PHE A 8 -6.22 -38.66 36.35
N PRO A 9 -6.87 -38.95 35.20
CA PRO A 9 -6.70 -38.11 34.01
C PRO A 9 -7.28 -36.70 34.18
N ALA A 10 -8.38 -36.53 34.90
CA ALA A 10 -8.97 -35.22 35.15
C ALA A 10 -8.06 -34.32 36.01
N VAL A 11 -7.40 -34.89 37.02
CA VAL A 11 -6.42 -34.17 37.86
C VAL A 11 -5.19 -33.76 37.05
N LEU A 12 -4.70 -34.61 36.14
CA LEU A 12 -3.57 -34.28 35.27
C LEU A 12 -3.90 -33.16 34.28
N ILE A 13 -5.11 -33.16 33.70
CA ILE A 13 -5.56 -32.09 32.79
C ILE A 13 -5.67 -30.76 33.54
N LEU A 14 -6.26 -30.75 34.74
CA LEU A 14 -6.36 -29.54 35.56
C LEU A 14 -4.99 -29.04 36.00
N ALA A 15 -4.09 -29.93 36.41
CA ALA A 15 -2.71 -29.57 36.76
C ALA A 15 -1.97 -28.98 35.54
N GLY A 16 -2.15 -29.55 34.35
CA GLY A 16 -1.60 -29.03 33.10
C GLY A 16 -2.11 -27.62 32.77
N PHE A 17 -3.41 -27.37 32.95
CA PHE A 17 -4.01 -26.05 32.73
C PHE A 17 -3.48 -24.99 33.72
N PHE A 18 -3.33 -25.35 35.00
CA PHE A 18 -2.77 -24.45 36.00
C PHE A 18 -1.28 -24.17 35.75
N LEU A 19 -0.49 -25.18 35.38
CA LEU A 19 0.93 -25.01 35.07
C LEU A 19 1.16 -24.15 33.83
N THR A 20 0.39 -24.37 32.76
CA THR A 20 0.46 -23.56 31.53
C THR A 20 0.03 -22.11 31.78
N LYS A 21 -1.09 -21.88 32.48
CA LYS A 21 -1.52 -20.52 32.85
C LYS A 21 -0.48 -19.79 33.70
N THR A 22 0.12 -20.48 34.67
CA THR A 22 1.16 -19.90 35.53
C THR A 22 2.46 -19.62 34.75
N TYR A 23 2.81 -20.48 33.79
CA TYR A 23 3.96 -20.28 32.91
C TYR A 23 3.73 -19.10 31.96
N LEU A 24 2.56 -19.01 31.32
CA LEU A 24 2.18 -17.91 30.44
C LEU A 24 2.14 -16.57 31.18
N HIS A 25 1.65 -16.53 32.42
CA HIS A 25 1.67 -15.32 33.25
C HIS A 25 3.07 -14.88 33.67
N ARG A 26 4.07 -15.77 33.62
CA ARG A 26 5.47 -15.48 33.95
C ARG A 26 6.31 -15.15 32.73
N LEU A 27 5.75 -15.25 31.52
CA LEU A 27 6.43 -14.76 30.33
C LEU A 27 6.50 -13.23 30.41
N PRO A 28 7.69 -12.63 30.25
CA PRO A 28 7.81 -11.18 30.23
C PRO A 28 7.08 -10.66 28.99
N ILE A 29 5.92 -10.03 29.19
CA ILE A 29 5.26 -9.23 28.15
C ILE A 29 6.17 -8.02 27.90
N PRO A 30 6.76 -7.85 26.70
CA PRO A 30 7.55 -6.68 26.41
C PRO A 30 6.63 -5.45 26.47
N LYS A 31 6.90 -4.56 27.44
CA LYS A 31 6.34 -3.21 27.45
C LYS A 31 7.06 -2.38 26.39
N ALA A 32 6.29 -1.52 25.73
CA ALA A 32 6.66 -0.49 24.77
C ALA A 32 6.71 -0.90 23.29
N PHE A 33 5.60 -0.60 22.61
CA PHE A 33 5.61 -0.22 21.21
C PHE A 33 6.43 1.08 21.07
N HIS A 34 7.59 0.98 20.42
CA HIS A 34 8.31 2.12 19.87
C HIS A 34 8.44 1.84 18.37
N GLY A 35 7.97 2.79 17.56
CA GLY A 35 7.84 2.64 16.11
C GLY A 35 9.19 2.39 15.43
N SER A 36 9.47 1.14 15.11
CA SER A 36 10.44 0.72 14.08
C SER A 36 10.31 -0.79 13.90
N SER A 37 9.53 -1.22 12.91
CA SER A 37 9.61 -2.50 12.17
C SER A 37 8.21 -2.98 11.76
N PHE A 38 7.63 -2.34 10.75
CA PHE A 38 6.42 -2.85 10.08
C PHE A 38 6.69 -4.21 9.40
N LYS A 39 7.96 -4.53 9.11
CA LYS A 39 8.42 -5.81 8.56
C LYS A 39 8.11 -7.01 9.48
N SER A 40 8.04 -6.80 10.80
CA SER A 40 7.76 -7.90 11.74
C SER A 40 6.26 -8.21 11.88
N LEU A 41 5.37 -7.30 11.50
CA LEU A 41 3.92 -7.49 11.66
C LEU A 41 3.36 -8.41 10.58
N VAL A 42 3.98 -8.40 9.40
CA VAL A 42 3.52 -9.23 8.28
C VAL A 42 3.82 -10.70 8.53
N ASP A 43 4.86 -11.08 9.28
CA ASP A 43 5.22 -12.50 9.51
C ASP A 43 4.47 -13.23 10.64
N ALA A 44 3.60 -12.56 11.40
CA ALA A 44 2.78 -13.23 12.41
C ALA A 44 1.51 -13.82 11.77
N GLY A 45 1.54 -15.13 11.52
CA GLY A 45 0.37 -15.89 11.06
C GLY A 45 -0.70 -16.06 12.15
N ASP A 46 -1.93 -15.96 11.67
CA ASP A 46 -3.24 -16.42 12.16
C ASP A 46 -3.25 -17.36 13.38
N ASP A 47 -3.75 -16.84 14.51
CA ASP A 47 -4.68 -17.53 15.43
C ASP A 47 -5.05 -16.58 16.58
N ALA A 48 -6.18 -15.87 16.48
CA ALA A 48 -6.85 -15.28 17.66
C ALA A 48 -8.30 -14.88 17.33
N SER A 49 -9.22 -15.79 17.59
CA SER A 49 -10.62 -15.48 17.84
C SER A 49 -10.79 -14.82 19.23
N THR A 50 -11.59 -13.74 19.23
CA THR A 50 -12.44 -13.24 20.34
C THR A 50 -11.76 -12.51 21.49
N GLU A 51 -11.83 -11.17 21.48
CA GLU A 51 -12.73 -10.35 22.33
C GLU A 51 -12.56 -8.86 21.96
N ALA A 52 -13.68 -8.16 21.73
CA ALA A 52 -13.70 -6.75 21.32
C ALA A 52 -13.54 -5.80 22.52
N PRO A 53 -12.60 -4.83 22.49
CA PRO A 53 -12.60 -3.73 23.45
C PRO A 53 -13.58 -2.64 22.99
N THR A 54 -14.58 -2.39 23.82
CA THR A 54 -15.43 -1.21 23.79
C THR A 54 -14.61 0.05 24.08
N ASP A 55 -14.94 1.12 23.35
CA ASP A 55 -14.62 2.54 23.58
C ASP A 55 -13.36 3.10 22.87
N ILE A 56 -13.59 3.74 21.71
CA ILE A 56 -12.59 4.52 20.96
C ILE A 56 -13.08 5.96 20.76
N ASN A 57 -13.20 6.72 21.86
CA ASN A 57 -13.39 8.18 21.82
C ASN A 57 -12.31 8.91 22.63
N GLU A 58 -11.05 8.52 22.49
CA GLU A 58 -9.93 9.31 23.03
C GLU A 58 -8.97 9.68 21.90
N ALA A 59 -9.10 10.91 21.42
CA ALA A 59 -8.16 11.51 20.47
C ALA A 59 -6.81 11.70 21.18
N VAL A 60 -5.81 10.92 20.81
CA VAL A 60 -4.44 11.10 21.30
C VAL A 60 -3.78 12.20 20.48
N GLU A 61 -3.58 13.34 21.14
CA GLU A 61 -2.84 14.49 20.63
C GLU A 61 -1.35 14.14 20.50
N LEU A 62 -0.82 14.12 19.27
CA LEU A 62 0.59 13.85 19.00
C LEU A 62 1.40 15.15 19.10
N ALA A 63 2.16 15.31 20.18
CA ALA A 63 3.14 16.37 20.32
C ALA A 63 4.36 16.17 19.38
N PRO A 64 4.93 17.25 18.80
CA PRO A 64 6.07 17.13 17.88
C PRO A 64 7.37 16.89 18.64
N THR A 65 8.03 15.77 18.38
CA THR A 65 9.41 15.52 18.88
C THR A 65 10.43 15.73 17.78
N SER A 66 11.33 16.68 18.01
CA SER A 66 12.50 16.99 17.19
C SER A 66 13.42 15.77 17.05
N ALA A 67 13.68 15.34 15.82
CA ALA A 67 14.65 14.29 15.52
C ALA A 67 16.00 14.88 15.09
N THR A 68 17.02 14.45 15.82
CA THR A 68 18.43 14.77 15.69
C THR A 68 19.02 14.29 14.36
N ASN A 69 19.83 15.17 13.79
CA ASN A 69 20.57 15.05 12.54
C ASN A 69 21.61 13.90 12.60
N VAL A 70 21.46 12.86 11.77
CA VAL A 70 22.52 11.86 11.53
C VAL A 70 22.56 11.47 10.05
N GLY A 71 23.66 11.82 9.38
CA GLY A 71 24.23 11.03 8.29
C GLY A 71 23.75 11.29 6.86
N ARG A 72 24.00 12.49 6.32
CA ARG A 72 23.86 12.83 4.90
C ARG A 72 25.03 12.27 4.09
N PHE A 73 24.77 11.41 3.10
CA PHE A 73 25.69 11.21 1.98
C PHE A 73 25.44 12.31 0.95
N GLN A 74 26.42 13.17 0.72
CA GLN A 74 26.35 14.24 -0.26
C GLN A 74 27.57 14.17 -1.19
N ALA A 75 27.30 14.24 -2.49
CA ALA A 75 28.31 14.49 -3.52
C ALA A 75 28.72 15.97 -3.52
N THR A 76 30.01 16.22 -3.65
CA THR A 76 30.65 17.55 -3.69
C THR A 76 30.29 18.33 -4.96
N PRO A 77 30.03 19.65 -4.83
CA PRO A 77 30.82 20.63 -5.58
C PRO A 77 31.25 21.85 -4.75
N THR A 78 32.44 22.36 -5.07
CA THR A 78 33.17 23.42 -4.35
C THR A 78 32.78 24.84 -4.81
N ALA A 79 32.50 25.72 -3.83
CA ALA A 79 32.56 27.21 -3.79
C ALA A 79 31.74 28.02 -4.85
N GLN A 80 31.09 29.17 -4.55
CA GLN A 80 31.54 30.32 -3.76
C GLN A 80 30.40 31.36 -3.55
N ASP A 81 30.40 32.01 -2.37
CA ASP A 81 29.93 33.36 -1.97
C ASP A 81 28.51 33.95 -2.21
N ARG A 82 27.85 34.22 -1.06
CA ARG A 82 27.12 35.44 -0.59
C ARG A 82 26.00 36.16 -1.39
N ALA A 83 24.84 36.18 -0.72
CA ALA A 83 23.99 37.33 -0.34
C ALA A 83 22.59 37.46 -1.00
N SER A 84 21.59 37.41 -0.11
CA SER A 84 20.18 37.82 -0.18
C SER A 84 19.62 38.42 -1.47
N ALA A 85 18.59 37.76 -2.00
CA ALA A 85 17.37 38.42 -2.44
C ALA A 85 16.17 37.48 -2.21
N ILE A 86 15.11 38.01 -1.63
CA ILE A 86 13.81 37.36 -1.48
C ILE A 86 13.17 37.34 -2.86
N GLU A 87 13.17 36.19 -3.54
CA GLU A 87 12.35 35.97 -4.73
C GLU A 87 11.12 35.16 -4.34
N ALA A 88 9.95 35.70 -4.70
CA ALA A 88 8.67 35.01 -4.64
C ALA A 88 8.76 33.67 -5.39
N PRO A 89 7.99 32.63 -4.99
CA PRO A 89 8.03 31.37 -5.71
C PRO A 89 7.54 31.62 -7.14
N THR A 90 8.50 31.64 -8.06
CA THR A 90 8.27 31.47 -9.48
C THR A 90 7.47 30.20 -9.64
N SER A 91 6.28 30.33 -10.21
CA SER A 91 5.43 29.23 -10.62
C SER A 91 6.18 28.42 -11.68
N SER A 92 7.03 27.49 -11.22
CA SER A 92 7.52 26.40 -12.04
C SER A 92 6.27 25.69 -12.54
N SER A 93 6.15 25.58 -13.86
CA SER A 93 5.15 24.76 -14.51
C SER A 93 5.37 23.32 -14.08
N ILE A 94 4.71 22.92 -12.99
CA ILE A 94 4.74 21.57 -12.45
C ILE A 94 4.05 20.69 -13.50
N SER A 95 4.83 20.03 -14.35
CA SER A 95 4.35 18.82 -15.01
C SER A 95 3.86 17.90 -13.89
N PRO A 96 2.59 17.50 -13.86
CA PRO A 96 2.09 16.65 -12.78
C PRO A 96 2.96 15.39 -12.71
N ASP A 97 3.59 15.17 -11.56
CA ASP A 97 4.33 13.94 -11.28
C ASP A 97 3.30 12.86 -10.97
N GLN A 98 3.22 11.87 -11.85
CA GLN A 98 2.22 10.79 -11.77
C GLN A 98 2.92 9.45 -11.85
N ILE A 99 2.42 8.47 -11.09
CA ILE A 99 2.99 7.14 -11.05
C ILE A 99 1.90 6.06 -11.11
N VAL A 100 2.21 4.98 -11.80
CA VAL A 100 1.45 3.73 -11.75
C VAL A 100 2.12 2.78 -10.77
N VAL A 101 1.36 2.27 -9.80
CA VAL A 101 1.83 1.29 -8.83
C VAL A 101 1.05 0.00 -9.03
N MET A 102 1.75 -1.12 -9.18
CA MET A 102 1.13 -2.43 -9.35
C MET A 102 1.96 -3.53 -8.70
N GLY A 103 1.28 -4.56 -8.20
CA GLY A 103 1.89 -5.81 -7.76
C GLY A 103 1.91 -6.82 -8.90
N ARG A 104 2.94 -7.64 -8.97
CA ARG A 104 3.08 -8.74 -9.93
C ARG A 104 3.52 -10.03 -9.27
N ILE A 105 3.18 -11.15 -9.88
CA ILE A 105 3.88 -12.43 -9.70
C ILE A 105 4.82 -12.72 -10.88
N ASN A 106 5.66 -13.75 -10.78
CA ASN A 106 6.64 -14.10 -11.81
C ASN A 106 5.99 -14.43 -13.17
N SER A 107 4.77 -14.97 -13.18
CA SER A 107 4.06 -15.30 -14.42
C SER A 107 3.34 -14.12 -15.08
N ASP A 108 3.22 -12.98 -14.40
CA ASP A 108 2.56 -11.80 -14.97
C ASP A 108 3.48 -11.10 -16.00
N ASP A 109 2.86 -10.63 -17.08
CA ASP A 109 3.49 -9.68 -18.00
C ASP A 109 3.08 -8.25 -17.62
N THR A 110 4.00 -7.51 -17.01
CA THR A 110 3.84 -6.09 -16.68
C THR A 110 4.63 -5.17 -17.60
N SER A 111 5.21 -5.68 -18.70
CA SER A 111 6.02 -4.87 -19.63
C SER A 111 5.20 -3.80 -20.34
N TRP A 112 3.88 -3.97 -20.40
CA TRP A 112 2.95 -3.01 -20.99
C TRP A 112 3.00 -1.63 -20.33
N VAL A 113 3.38 -1.52 -19.05
CA VAL A 113 3.48 -0.23 -18.36
C VAL A 113 4.52 0.68 -19.01
N GLU A 114 5.50 0.10 -19.69
CA GLU A 114 6.53 0.82 -20.43
C GLU A 114 6.00 1.48 -21.71
N LYS A 115 4.81 1.06 -22.19
CA LYS A 115 4.11 1.64 -23.35
C LYS A 115 3.40 2.96 -23.01
N LEU A 116 3.22 3.28 -21.72
CA LEU A 116 2.62 4.55 -21.31
C LEU A 116 3.54 5.72 -21.68
N PRO A 117 2.99 6.90 -22.00
CA PRO A 117 3.82 8.06 -22.31
C PRO A 117 4.71 8.38 -21.10
N LYS A 118 6.03 8.43 -21.31
CA LYS A 118 7.00 8.61 -20.23
C LYS A 118 7.40 10.07 -20.05
N SER A 119 7.81 10.38 -18.83
CA SER A 119 8.36 11.68 -18.52
C SER A 119 9.77 11.87 -19.12
N VAL A 120 9.91 12.54 -20.27
CA VAL A 120 11.22 12.98 -20.80
C VAL A 120 11.64 14.30 -20.14
N PHE A 121 12.77 14.30 -19.42
CA PHE A 121 13.40 15.53 -18.93
C PHE A 121 13.95 16.29 -20.14
N SER A 122 13.14 17.16 -20.74
CA SER A 122 13.57 17.93 -21.91
C SER A 122 14.49 19.07 -21.46
N GLY A 123 15.80 18.79 -21.49
CA GLY A 123 16.84 19.81 -21.57
C GLY A 123 17.16 20.22 -23.02
N ASP A 124 16.39 19.76 -24.00
CA ASP A 124 16.61 20.02 -25.42
C ASP A 124 15.40 20.74 -26.03
N SER A 125 15.67 21.89 -26.61
CA SER A 125 14.71 22.90 -27.08
C SER A 125 14.23 22.62 -28.50
N ASP A 126 13.96 21.37 -28.84
CA ASP A 126 13.38 21.00 -30.12
C ASP A 126 11.87 20.85 -30.00
N CYS A 127 11.18 21.84 -30.57
CA CYS A 127 9.73 22.04 -30.54
C CYS A 127 8.99 20.91 -31.29
N VAL A 128 8.77 19.77 -30.63
CA VAL A 128 7.66 18.88 -30.96
C VAL A 128 6.41 19.45 -30.28
N PRO A 129 5.29 19.71 -30.99
CA PRO A 129 4.06 20.14 -30.34
C PRO A 129 3.55 19.00 -29.44
N ILE A 130 3.82 19.08 -28.13
CA ILE A 130 3.30 18.14 -27.15
C ILE A 130 1.83 18.46 -26.96
N ALA A 131 0.97 17.76 -27.72
CA ALA A 131 -0.48 17.90 -27.60
C ALA A 131 -1.02 17.37 -26.26
N ASP A 132 -0.19 16.80 -25.39
CA ASP A 132 -0.63 16.36 -24.08
C ASP A 132 0.54 16.16 -23.10
N THR A 133 0.89 17.20 -22.35
CA THR A 133 1.88 17.10 -21.27
C THR A 133 1.33 16.39 -20.02
N ASN A 134 0.04 16.04 -19.99
CA ASN A 134 -0.67 15.67 -18.77
C ASN A 134 -0.73 14.16 -18.53
N HIS A 135 -0.12 13.34 -19.40
CA HIS A 135 -0.15 11.87 -19.32
C HIS A 135 1.24 11.21 -19.21
N ARG A 136 2.20 11.87 -18.56
CA ARG A 136 3.55 11.34 -18.34
C ARG A 136 3.59 10.45 -17.10
N TRP A 137 3.56 9.14 -17.29
CA TRP A 137 3.54 8.15 -16.20
C TRP A 137 4.94 7.62 -15.87
N ARG A 138 5.29 7.64 -14.58
CA ARG A 138 6.32 6.77 -13.98
C ARG A 138 5.68 5.44 -13.59
N ASN A 139 6.50 4.45 -13.25
CA ASN A 139 5.98 3.18 -12.73
C ASN A 139 6.78 2.68 -11.52
N ALA A 140 6.09 1.95 -10.64
CA ALA A 140 6.66 1.16 -9.56
C ALA A 140 5.98 -0.22 -9.58
N VAL A 141 6.71 -1.22 -10.08
CA VAL A 141 6.23 -2.59 -10.23
C VAL A 141 6.86 -3.46 -9.14
N TYR A 142 6.07 -3.83 -8.14
CA TYR A 142 6.52 -4.68 -7.04
C TYR A 142 6.29 -6.16 -7.33
N SER A 143 7.28 -7.00 -7.07
CA SER A 143 7.08 -8.46 -7.03
C SER A 143 6.62 -8.92 -5.65
N VAL A 144 5.66 -9.85 -5.62
CA VAL A 144 5.21 -10.50 -4.38
C VAL A 144 5.79 -11.91 -4.20
N ASP A 145 6.38 -12.50 -5.25
CA ASP A 145 6.90 -13.89 -5.25
C ASP A 145 8.35 -14.00 -5.75
N ASN A 146 9.08 -12.88 -5.83
CA ASN A 146 10.48 -12.83 -6.23
C ASN A 146 11.25 -11.79 -5.41
N ASP A 147 12.02 -12.26 -4.42
CA ASP A 147 12.83 -11.45 -3.51
C ASP A 147 14.08 -10.84 -4.17
N THR A 148 14.45 -11.31 -5.37
CA THR A 148 15.54 -10.72 -6.16
C THR A 148 15.08 -9.56 -7.04
N TRP A 149 13.77 -9.35 -7.19
CA TRP A 149 13.23 -8.24 -7.95
C TRP A 149 13.48 -6.92 -7.21
N PRO A 150 13.89 -5.82 -7.88
CA PRO A 150 14.33 -4.59 -7.20
C PRO A 150 13.31 -4.00 -6.22
N LEU A 151 12.02 -4.04 -6.57
CA LEU A 151 10.93 -3.64 -5.68
C LEU A 151 10.16 -4.90 -5.27
N HIS A 152 10.29 -5.38 -4.05
CA HIS A 152 9.58 -6.59 -3.63
C HIS A 152 8.98 -6.43 -2.25
N THR A 153 7.89 -7.15 -2.01
CA THR A 153 7.24 -7.23 -0.70
C THR A 153 6.71 -8.64 -0.49
N SER A 154 6.37 -8.99 0.75
CA SER A 154 5.80 -10.30 1.06
C SER A 154 4.43 -10.50 0.41
N ASN A 155 4.14 -11.71 -0.08
CA ASN A 155 2.82 -12.08 -0.60
C ASN A 155 1.78 -12.28 0.52
N LYS A 156 1.48 -11.22 1.26
CA LYS A 156 0.38 -11.18 2.23
C LYS A 156 -0.54 -10.03 1.84
N GLY A 157 -1.83 -10.30 1.64
CA GLY A 157 -2.78 -9.27 1.19
C GLY A 157 -2.69 -8.92 -0.31
N ARG A 158 -1.97 -9.70 -1.13
CA ARG A 158 -1.87 -9.54 -2.60
C ARG A 158 -1.51 -8.10 -3.02
N GLU A 159 -2.27 -7.49 -3.92
CA GLU A 159 -2.04 -6.13 -4.42
C GLU A 159 -2.16 -5.06 -3.33
N ALA A 160 -3.01 -5.28 -2.32
CA ALA A 160 -3.23 -4.28 -1.26
C ALA A 160 -1.95 -3.99 -0.47
N ASN A 161 -1.13 -5.01 -0.20
CA ASN A 161 0.13 -4.83 0.50
C ASN A 161 1.17 -4.11 -0.35
N VAL A 162 1.16 -4.30 -1.68
CA VAL A 162 2.01 -3.52 -2.59
C VAL A 162 1.64 -2.04 -2.54
N TYR A 163 0.35 -1.72 -2.61
CA TYR A 163 -0.12 -0.33 -2.56
C TYR A 163 0.23 0.33 -1.22
N LEU A 164 0.01 -0.37 -0.12
CA LEU A 164 0.39 0.11 1.21
C LEU A 164 1.90 0.28 1.36
N THR A 165 2.70 -0.67 0.87
CA THR A 165 4.16 -0.60 0.90
C THR A 165 4.64 0.66 0.19
N TYR A 166 4.14 0.95 -1.01
CA TYR A 166 4.49 2.15 -1.75
C TYR A 166 4.17 3.42 -0.96
N LEU A 167 2.96 3.52 -0.40
CA LEU A 167 2.54 4.70 0.37
C LEU A 167 3.42 4.93 1.61
N VAL A 168 3.76 3.87 2.34
CA VAL A 168 4.59 3.96 3.54
C VAL A 168 6.03 4.34 3.20
N GLU A 169 6.62 3.73 2.18
CA GLU A 169 8.01 3.97 1.79
C GLU A 169 8.23 5.37 1.19
N ASN A 170 7.20 5.95 0.57
CA ASN A 170 7.27 7.23 -0.13
C ASN A 170 6.48 8.35 0.58
N TYR A 171 6.03 8.15 1.82
CA TYR A 171 5.09 9.04 2.52
C TYR A 171 5.53 10.51 2.59
N GLN A 172 6.84 10.77 2.67
CA GLN A 172 7.40 12.12 2.73
C GLN A 172 7.36 12.86 1.38
N GLU A 173 7.35 12.12 0.26
CA GLU A 173 7.51 12.66 -1.09
C GLU A 173 6.57 11.91 -2.07
N LEU A 174 5.27 11.92 -1.77
CA LEU A 174 4.28 11.30 -2.64
C LEU A 174 4.10 12.10 -3.94
N PRO A 175 3.97 11.43 -5.11
CA PRO A 175 3.61 12.09 -6.36
C PRO A 175 2.25 12.78 -6.28
N SER A 176 2.02 13.77 -7.14
CA SER A 176 0.75 14.50 -7.22
C SER A 176 -0.44 13.62 -7.60
N THR A 177 -0.20 12.49 -8.26
CA THR A 177 -1.24 11.51 -8.61
C THR A 177 -0.65 10.10 -8.63
N ILE A 178 -1.34 9.16 -8.00
CA ILE A 178 -0.94 7.76 -7.94
C ILE A 178 -2.09 6.93 -8.50
N ALA A 179 -1.80 6.08 -9.49
CA ALA A 179 -2.75 5.11 -10.02
C ALA A 179 -2.40 3.71 -9.52
N PHE A 180 -3.32 3.12 -8.75
CA PHE A 180 -3.24 1.73 -8.33
C PHE A 180 -4.01 0.87 -9.31
N VAL A 181 -3.31 -0.05 -9.99
CA VAL A 181 -3.90 -0.91 -11.03
C VAL A 181 -3.44 -2.35 -10.86
N HIS A 182 -4.22 -3.27 -11.42
CA HIS A 182 -3.82 -4.68 -11.54
C HIS A 182 -2.75 -4.87 -12.62
N PRO A 183 -1.93 -5.94 -12.53
CA PRO A 183 -0.80 -6.15 -13.44
C PRO A 183 -1.18 -6.50 -14.89
N HIS A 184 -2.43 -6.83 -15.17
CA HIS A 184 -2.85 -7.25 -16.51
C HIS A 184 -3.00 -6.06 -17.47
N GLU A 185 -2.47 -6.17 -18.69
CA GLU A 185 -2.63 -5.12 -19.72
C GLU A 185 -4.10 -4.93 -20.11
N ASP A 186 -4.75 -6.02 -20.53
CA ASP A 186 -6.11 -6.03 -21.08
C ASP A 186 -6.77 -7.43 -21.10
N GLY A 187 -8.01 -7.46 -21.59
CA GLY A 187 -8.71 -8.66 -22.04
C GLY A 187 -9.57 -9.36 -20.99
N TYR A 188 -10.66 -9.98 -21.45
CA TYR A 188 -11.53 -10.85 -20.64
C TYR A 188 -11.07 -12.32 -20.73
N PRO A 189 -11.06 -13.10 -19.63
CA PRO A 189 -11.54 -12.75 -18.30
C PRO A 189 -10.49 -12.15 -17.36
N ARG A 190 -9.23 -11.94 -17.78
CA ARG A 190 -8.13 -11.56 -16.86
C ARG A 190 -8.30 -10.16 -16.27
N ALA A 191 -8.55 -9.16 -17.09
CA ALA A 191 -8.73 -7.76 -16.69
C ALA A 191 -10.22 -7.38 -16.58
N TRP A 192 -11.11 -8.34 -16.34
CA TRP A 192 -12.58 -8.17 -16.39
C TRP A 192 -13.15 -7.01 -15.55
N HIS A 193 -12.39 -6.53 -14.56
CA HIS A 193 -12.74 -5.44 -13.64
C HIS A 193 -12.17 -4.06 -14.07
N THR A 194 -11.61 -3.96 -15.28
CA THR A 194 -11.20 -2.70 -15.92
C THR A 194 -12.25 -2.25 -16.92
N ASP A 195 -12.78 -1.04 -16.78
CA ASP A 195 -13.95 -0.59 -17.55
C ASP A 195 -13.65 -0.02 -18.93
N ALA A 196 -12.41 0.37 -19.19
CA ALA A 196 -12.04 0.92 -20.49
C ALA A 196 -12.24 -0.11 -21.61
N ASP A 197 -12.35 0.38 -22.85
CA ASP A 197 -12.49 -0.48 -24.03
C ASP A 197 -11.48 -1.64 -24.01
N HIS A 198 -11.98 -2.85 -24.30
CA HIS A 198 -11.21 -4.10 -24.25
C HIS A 198 -10.60 -4.44 -22.88
N TYR A 199 -11.11 -3.87 -21.80
CA TYR A 199 -10.58 -4.03 -20.44
C TYR A 199 -9.15 -3.52 -20.28
N SER A 200 -8.76 -2.50 -21.06
CA SER A 200 -7.37 -2.07 -21.18
C SER A 200 -6.95 -1.05 -20.11
N ASN A 201 -5.92 -1.40 -19.33
CA ASN A 201 -5.28 -0.47 -18.39
C ASN A 201 -4.51 0.64 -19.12
N ILE A 202 -3.93 0.35 -20.29
CA ILE A 202 -3.30 1.39 -21.12
C ILE A 202 -4.34 2.44 -21.51
N LYS A 203 -5.52 2.01 -21.98
CA LYS A 203 -6.59 2.93 -22.36
C LYS A 203 -7.10 3.72 -21.15
N SER A 204 -7.29 3.05 -20.02
CA SER A 204 -7.72 3.67 -18.76
C SER A 204 -6.77 4.80 -18.33
N LEU A 205 -5.46 4.55 -18.36
CA LEU A 205 -4.45 5.50 -17.88
C LEU A 205 -4.08 6.58 -18.91
N SER A 206 -4.12 6.27 -20.21
CA SER A 206 -3.82 7.24 -21.28
C SER A 206 -4.96 8.21 -21.57
N THR A 207 -6.16 7.96 -21.04
CA THR A 207 -7.32 8.85 -21.19
C THR A 207 -7.80 9.43 -19.86
N LEU A 208 -7.05 9.19 -18.77
CA LEU A 208 -7.39 9.66 -17.44
C LEU A 208 -7.22 11.18 -17.35
N ARG A 209 -8.30 11.89 -17.09
CA ARG A 209 -8.27 13.33 -16.79
C ARG A 209 -7.72 13.56 -15.39
N THR A 210 -6.41 13.70 -15.27
CA THR A 210 -5.71 13.80 -13.98
C THR A 210 -6.09 15.04 -13.19
N GLU A 211 -6.50 16.12 -13.86
CA GLU A 211 -7.01 17.34 -13.22
C GLU A 211 -8.32 17.09 -12.48
N PHE A 212 -9.17 16.19 -12.99
CA PHE A 212 -10.37 15.75 -12.29
C PHE A 212 -10.00 14.98 -11.02
N VAL A 213 -9.02 14.07 -11.09
CA VAL A 213 -8.55 13.31 -9.93
C VAL A 213 -7.99 14.26 -8.87
N GLN A 214 -7.15 15.21 -9.27
CA GLN A 214 -6.54 16.18 -8.35
C GLN A 214 -7.56 17.13 -7.71
N SER A 215 -8.58 17.56 -8.46
CA SER A 215 -9.64 18.42 -7.92
C SER A 215 -10.60 17.69 -6.98
N ASN A 216 -10.84 16.39 -7.20
CA ASN A 216 -11.73 15.58 -6.35
C ASN A 216 -10.99 14.87 -5.21
N GLY A 217 -9.66 14.81 -5.25
CA GLY A 217 -8.81 14.06 -4.31
C GLY A 217 -8.75 12.55 -4.57
N TYR A 218 -9.79 11.97 -5.19
CA TYR A 218 -9.84 10.56 -5.57
C TYR A 218 -10.80 10.36 -6.75
N ALA A 219 -10.48 9.40 -7.62
CA ALA A 219 -11.40 8.88 -8.60
C ALA A 219 -11.19 7.38 -8.76
N ASN A 220 -12.29 6.63 -8.88
CA ASN A 220 -12.22 5.23 -9.27
C ASN A 220 -12.04 5.14 -10.80
N LEU A 221 -11.12 4.28 -11.26
CA LEU A 221 -10.96 4.00 -12.71
C LEU A 221 -12.16 3.21 -13.27
N ARG A 222 -12.93 2.56 -12.39
CA ARG A 222 -14.20 1.93 -12.69
C ARG A 222 -15.33 2.97 -12.65
N CYS A 223 -16.10 3.03 -13.73
CA CYS A 223 -17.30 3.85 -13.90
C CYS A 223 -18.60 3.04 -13.81
N ILE A 224 -18.57 1.71 -13.97
CA ILE A 224 -19.74 0.83 -13.92
C ILE A 224 -19.98 0.30 -12.51
N ALA A 225 -21.25 0.24 -12.11
CA ALA A 225 -21.66 -0.18 -10.77
C ALA A 225 -21.72 -1.70 -10.56
N ILE A 226 -21.62 -2.52 -11.61
CA ILE A 226 -21.72 -3.99 -11.54
C ILE A 226 -20.33 -4.59 -11.75
N PRO A 227 -19.85 -5.53 -10.90
CA PRO A 227 -20.61 -6.24 -9.85
C PRO A 227 -20.74 -5.45 -8.55
N GLY A 228 -20.14 -4.26 -8.44
CA GLY A 228 -20.25 -3.41 -7.27
C GLY A 228 -19.22 -3.77 -6.20
N CYS A 229 -19.49 -3.31 -4.98
CA CYS A 229 -18.68 -3.61 -3.82
C CYS A 229 -18.92 -5.07 -3.39
N PRO A 230 -17.88 -5.90 -3.27
CA PRO A 230 -18.06 -7.26 -2.76
C PRO A 230 -18.51 -7.22 -1.30
N ASP A 231 -19.10 -8.32 -0.83
CA ASP A 231 -19.70 -8.41 0.51
C ASP A 231 -18.66 -8.18 1.62
N GLU A 232 -17.42 -8.59 1.40
CA GLU A 232 -16.32 -8.51 2.37
C GLU A 232 -15.97 -7.06 2.77
N ILE A 233 -16.34 -6.07 1.95
CA ILE A 233 -16.09 -4.65 2.23
C ILE A 233 -17.32 -3.91 2.78
N GLN A 234 -18.38 -4.65 3.16
CA GLN A 234 -19.58 -4.09 3.77
C GLN A 234 -19.61 -4.40 5.28
N PRO A 235 -18.96 -3.59 6.14
CA PRO A 235 -18.81 -3.90 7.57
C PRO A 235 -20.13 -3.93 8.36
N PHE A 236 -21.24 -3.44 7.79
CA PHE A 236 -22.57 -3.43 8.40
C PHE A 236 -23.59 -4.25 7.62
N ARG A 237 -23.14 -5.11 6.71
CA ARG A 237 -24.00 -6.05 5.99
C ARG A 237 -24.59 -7.05 6.99
N GLU A 238 -25.89 -7.29 6.89
CA GLU A 238 -26.53 -8.42 7.56
C GLU A 238 -26.02 -9.72 6.92
N GLU A 239 -25.66 -10.71 7.74
CA GLU A 239 -25.26 -12.03 7.25
C GLU A 239 -26.40 -12.60 6.39
N PRO A 240 -26.11 -13.31 5.28
CA PRO A 240 -27.19 -13.94 4.52
C PRO A 240 -27.90 -14.93 5.43
N ASP A 241 -29.23 -14.90 5.45
CA ASP A 241 -30.01 -15.97 6.05
C ASP A 241 -29.61 -17.29 5.37
N GLU A 242 -29.17 -18.28 6.15
CA GLU A 242 -28.82 -19.62 5.64
C GLU A 242 -30.09 -20.34 5.14
N GLY A 243 -30.62 -19.94 3.98
CA GLY A 243 -31.93 -20.44 3.54
C GLY A 243 -32.35 -20.25 2.09
N ASP A 244 -31.69 -19.38 1.29
CA ASP A 244 -32.11 -19.06 -0.09
C ASP A 244 -31.06 -19.39 -1.17
#